data_AF-A0A845UWT0-F1
#
_entry.id   AF-A0A845UWT0-F1
#
_cell.length_a   1.000
_cell.length_b   1.000
_cell.length_c   1.000
_cell.angle_alpha   90.00
_cell.angle_beta   90.00
_cell.angle_gamma   90.00
#
_symmetry.space_group_name_H-M   'P 1'
#
loop_
_entity.id
_entity.type
_entity.pdbx_description
1 polymer ?
#
loop_
_entity_poly.entity_id
_entity_poly.type
_entity_poly.pdbx_seq_one_letter_code
_entity_poly.pdbx_strand_id
1 'polypeptide(L)'
;MKFGALSADDGTVEVSWRRDHDERVCLCWRERAGPAPEVPVVDGFGISFVRDYVAYQLDGEATFDFLAEGLRFQLRFHQIPRSESQETQAEERTSGV
;
A
#
# COMPACT_ATOMS: atom_id res chain seq x y z
N MET A 1 -16.92 -6.58 5.83
CA MET A 1 -16.38 -5.53 4.92
C MET A 1 -17.49 -5.16 3.94
N LYS A 2 -17.70 -3.89 3.60
CA LYS A 2 -18.87 -3.44 2.83
C LYS A 2 -18.61 -3.25 1.31
N PHE A 3 -17.35 -3.17 0.90
CA PHE A 3 -16.98 -2.82 -0.48
C PHE A 3 -15.81 -3.68 -0.97
N GLY A 4 -15.69 -3.84 -2.30
CA GLY A 4 -14.56 -4.49 -2.95
C GLY A 4 -14.61 -6.01 -2.96
N ALA A 5 -13.53 -6.63 -3.43
CA ALA A 5 -13.43 -8.09 -3.58
C ALA A 5 -13.68 -8.83 -2.25
N LEU A 6 -13.12 -8.36 -1.14
CA LEU A 6 -13.25 -9.04 0.16
C LEU A 6 -14.64 -8.95 0.81
N SER A 7 -15.61 -8.36 0.11
CA SER A 7 -17.03 -8.38 0.50
C SER A 7 -17.85 -9.47 -0.20
N ALA A 8 -17.29 -10.13 -1.21
CA ALA A 8 -17.89 -11.24 -1.95
C ALA A 8 -17.20 -12.57 -1.59
N ASP A 9 -17.95 -13.67 -1.58
CA ASP A 9 -17.44 -15.00 -1.20
C ASP A 9 -16.39 -15.53 -2.19
N ASP A 10 -16.47 -15.15 -3.46
CA ASP A 10 -15.56 -15.51 -4.55
C ASP A 10 -14.55 -14.40 -4.90
N GLY A 11 -14.57 -13.30 -4.14
CA GLY A 11 -13.70 -12.17 -4.40
C GLY A 11 -12.24 -12.47 -4.09
N THR A 12 -11.35 -11.95 -4.93
CA THR A 12 -9.90 -12.14 -4.78
C THR A 12 -9.15 -10.83 -4.82
N VAL A 13 -8.03 -10.79 -4.10
CA VAL A 13 -7.06 -9.70 -4.14
C VAL A 13 -5.72 -10.27 -4.56
N GLU A 14 -5.17 -9.72 -5.63
CA GLU A 14 -3.80 -9.97 -6.08
C GLU A 14 -2.93 -8.77 -5.74
N VAL A 15 -1.83 -9.03 -5.04
CA VAL A 15 -0.81 -8.02 -4.72
C VAL A 15 0.50 -8.45 -5.35
N SER A 16 1.08 -7.60 -6.17
CA SER A 16 2.39 -7.81 -6.76
C SER A 16 3.23 -6.55 -6.63
N TRP A 17 4.55 -6.70 -6.60
CA TRP A 17 5.46 -5.56 -6.62
C TRP A 17 6.71 -5.89 -7.41
N ARG A 18 7.32 -4.85 -7.97
CA ARG A 18 8.60 -4.91 -8.66
C ARG A 18 9.38 -3.62 -8.45
N ARG A 19 10.67 -3.65 -8.72
CA ARG A 19 11.43 -2.42 -8.97
C ARG A 19 11.33 -2.06 -10.44
N ASP A 20 11.17 -0.78 -10.73
CA ASP A 20 11.29 -0.25 -12.09
C ASP A 20 12.72 0.22 -12.39
N HIS A 21 12.93 0.79 -13.58
CA HIS A 21 14.24 1.23 -14.05
C HIS A 21 14.85 2.38 -13.23
N ASP A 22 14.04 3.10 -12.46
CA ASP A 22 14.48 4.22 -11.61
C ASP A 22 14.68 3.77 -10.15
N GLU A 23 14.81 2.46 -9.90
CA GLU A 23 14.91 1.84 -8.56
C GLU A 23 13.72 2.14 -7.63
N ARG A 24 12.61 2.61 -8.18
CA ARG A 24 11.37 2.83 -7.42
C ARG A 24 10.61 1.52 -7.27
N VAL A 25 9.90 1.37 -6.16
CA VAL A 25 8.95 0.28 -5.95
C VAL A 25 7.68 0.60 -6.71
N CYS A 26 7.27 -0.29 -7.60
CA CYS A 26 5.96 -0.32 -8.23
C CYS A 26 5.14 -1.43 -7.58
N LEU A 27 4.21 -1.09 -6.69
CA LEU A 27 3.22 -2.00 -6.11
C LEU A 27 1.94 -1.95 -6.94
N CYS A 28 1.41 -3.11 -7.29
CA CYS A 28 0.13 -3.27 -7.97
C CYS A 28 -0.83 -4.05 -7.07
N TRP A 29 -2.01 -3.51 -6.89
CA TRP A 29 -3.13 -4.16 -6.21
C TRP A 29 -4.25 -4.36 -7.21
N ARG A 30 -4.83 -5.56 -7.25
CA ARG A 30 -5.94 -5.88 -8.13
C ARG A 30 -7.00 -6.67 -7.38
N GLU A 31 -8.19 -6.11 -7.34
CA GLU A 31 -9.40 -6.76 -6.85
C GLU A 31 -10.16 -7.35 -8.02
N ARG A 32 -10.72 -8.54 -7.83
CA ARG A 32 -11.58 -9.21 -8.81
C ARG A 32 -12.74 -9.92 -8.14
N ALA A 33 -13.79 -10.17 -8.92
CA ALA A 33 -14.99 -10.90 -8.48
C ALA A 33 -15.67 -10.29 -7.23
N GLY A 34 -15.42 -9.00 -6.98
CA GLY A 34 -16.20 -8.21 -6.04
C GLY A 34 -17.35 -7.49 -6.76
N PRO A 35 -18.21 -6.77 -6.02
CA PRO A 35 -19.15 -5.84 -6.63
C PRO A 35 -18.42 -4.89 -7.57
N ALA A 36 -18.98 -4.66 -8.76
CA ALA A 36 -18.41 -3.73 -9.72
C ALA A 36 -18.24 -2.36 -9.05
N PRO A 37 -17.02 -1.78 -9.05
CA PRO A 37 -16.79 -0.51 -8.41
C PRO A 37 -17.47 0.61 -9.20
N GLU A 38 -18.17 1.49 -8.50
CA GLU A 38 -18.59 2.77 -9.05
C GLU A 38 -17.40 3.74 -9.02
N VAL A 39 -17.21 4.49 -10.11
CA VAL A 39 -16.22 5.58 -10.14
C VAL A 39 -16.71 6.66 -9.15
N PRO A 40 -15.95 6.97 -8.10
CA PRO A 40 -16.39 7.97 -7.13
C PRO A 40 -16.37 9.37 -7.76
N VAL A 41 -17.43 10.14 -7.52
CA VAL A 41 -17.47 11.58 -7.86
C VAL A 41 -16.56 12.38 -6.91
N VAL A 42 -16.43 11.90 -5.67
CA VAL A 42 -15.54 12.42 -4.64
C VAL A 42 -14.77 11.26 -4.04
N ASP A 43 -13.45 11.36 -4.00
CA ASP A 43 -12.60 10.33 -3.41
C ASP A 43 -13.04 10.06 -1.95
N GLY A 44 -13.35 8.80 -1.66
CA GLY A 44 -13.62 8.36 -0.30
C GLY A 44 -12.34 8.32 0.53
N PHE A 45 -12.48 8.28 1.86
CA PHE A 45 -11.35 8.30 2.80
C PHE A 45 -10.21 7.35 2.43
N GLY A 46 -10.49 6.11 2.03
CA GLY A 46 -9.45 5.15 1.67
C GLY A 46 -8.62 5.54 0.45
N ILE A 47 -9.25 6.09 -0.59
CA ILE A 47 -8.56 6.54 -1.81
C ILE A 47 -7.71 7.77 -1.49
N SER A 48 -8.29 8.75 -0.79
CA SER A 48 -7.57 9.96 -0.37
C SER A 48 -6.40 9.60 0.53
N PHE A 49 -6.59 8.72 1.52
CA PHE A 49 -5.54 8.26 2.42
C PHE A 49 -4.38 7.62 1.66
N VAL A 50 -4.65 6.67 0.75
CA VAL A 50 -3.60 6.02 -0.03
C VAL A 50 -2.86 7.04 -0.91
N ARG A 51 -3.59 7.94 -1.56
CA ARG A 51 -2.98 8.97 -2.42
C ARG A 51 -2.10 9.92 -1.61
N ASP A 52 -2.62 10.46 -0.51
CA ASP A 52 -1.92 11.41 0.34
C ASP A 52 -0.72 10.76 1.04
N TYR A 53 -0.88 9.53 1.53
CA TYR A 53 0.22 8.81 2.17
C TYR A 53 1.37 8.56 1.20
N VAL A 54 1.07 8.08 -0.02
CA VAL A 54 2.11 7.84 -1.03
C VAL A 54 2.78 9.14 -1.46
N ALA A 55 2.02 10.21 -1.67
CA ALA A 55 2.57 11.50 -2.06
C ALA A 55 3.44 12.13 -0.96
N TYR A 56 2.94 12.20 0.27
CA TYR A 56 3.58 12.96 1.34
C TYR A 56 4.58 12.16 2.17
N GLN A 57 4.40 10.85 2.33
CA GLN A 57 5.29 10.02 3.16
C GLN A 57 6.31 9.24 2.34
N LEU A 58 6.00 8.92 1.08
CA LEU A 58 6.85 8.07 0.25
C LEU A 58 7.47 8.77 -0.97
N ASP A 59 7.19 10.06 -1.15
CA ASP A 59 7.59 10.85 -2.34
C ASP A 59 7.26 10.09 -3.64
N GLY A 60 6.00 9.69 -3.75
CA GLY A 60 5.51 8.81 -4.81
C GLY A 60 4.19 9.24 -5.43
N GLU A 61 3.66 8.36 -6.27
CA GLU A 61 2.40 8.54 -7.00
C GLU A 61 1.49 7.32 -6.83
N ALA A 62 0.17 7.57 -6.86
CA ALA A 62 -0.86 6.54 -6.77
C ALA A 62 -1.87 6.73 -7.91
N THR A 63 -2.10 5.68 -8.69
CA THR A 63 -3.11 5.64 -9.77
C THR A 63 -4.19 4.61 -9.45
N PHE A 64 -5.43 4.91 -9.84
CA PHE A 64 -6.60 4.09 -9.54
C PHE A 64 -7.42 3.89 -10.83
N ASP A 65 -7.70 2.63 -11.15
CA ASP A 65 -8.55 2.20 -12.25
C ASP A 65 -9.75 1.45 -11.68
N PHE A 66 -10.93 2.05 -11.79
CA PHE A 66 -12.20 1.40 -11.41
C PHE A 66 -12.74 0.64 -12.63
N LEU A 67 -12.39 -0.64 -12.73
CA LEU A 67 -12.77 -1.50 -13.86
C LEU A 67 -14.05 -2.27 -13.51
N ALA A 68 -14.83 -2.66 -14.52
CA ALA A 68 -16.04 -3.47 -14.31
C ALA A 68 -15.78 -4.79 -13.55
N GLU A 69 -14.57 -5.35 -13.73
CA GLU A 69 -14.11 -6.58 -13.07
C GLU A 69 -13.62 -6.38 -11.63
N GLY A 70 -13.43 -5.14 -11.18
CA GLY A 70 -12.90 -4.79 -9.86
C GLY A 70 -11.94 -3.59 -9.87
N LEU A 71 -11.47 -3.20 -8.69
CA LEU A 71 -10.53 -2.10 -8.53
C LEU A 71 -9.11 -2.56 -8.87
N ARG A 72 -8.38 -1.77 -9.65
CA ARG A 72 -6.92 -1.87 -9.75
C ARG A 72 -6.31 -0.56 -9.26
N PHE A 73 -5.28 -0.62 -8.44
CA PHE A 73 -4.47 0.56 -8.15
C PHE A 73 -2.98 0.24 -8.22
N GLN A 74 -2.19 1.25 -8.57
CA GLN A 74 -0.74 1.15 -8.61
C GLN A 74 -0.13 2.26 -7.76
N LEU A 75 0.84 1.88 -6.93
CA LEU A 75 1.62 2.81 -6.13
C LEU A 75 3.06 2.76 -6.64
N ARG A 76 3.64 3.93 -6.91
CA ARG A 76 5.04 4.03 -7.32
C ARG A 76 5.77 5.01 -6.41
N PHE A 77 6.76 4.53 -5.67
CA PHE A 77 7.44 5.32 -4.65
C PHE A 77 8.89 4.86 -4.41
N HIS A 78 9.71 5.72 -3.81
CA HIS A 78 11.08 5.36 -3.45
C HIS A 78 11.08 4.45 -2.22
N GLN A 79 11.96 3.43 -2.19
CA GLN A 79 12.11 2.65 -0.96
C GLN A 79 12.51 3.56 0.20
N ILE A 80 11.73 3.55 1.28
CA ILE A 80 12.18 4.14 2.54
C ILE A 80 13.41 3.32 2.97
N PRO A 81 14.56 3.96 3.24
CA PRO A 81 15.69 3.27 3.85
C PRO A 81 15.20 2.59 5.11
N ARG A 82 15.43 1.28 5.25
CA ARG A 82 15.15 0.61 6.52
C ARG A 82 15.97 1.35 7.57
N SER A 83 15.31 2.02 8.50
CA SER A 83 15.99 2.58 9.67
C SER A 83 16.71 1.42 10.33
N GLU A 84 18.04 1.54 10.50
CA GLU A 84 18.79 0.60 11.31
C GLU A 84 18.14 0.60 12.69
N SER A 85 17.62 -0.55 13.08
CA SER A 85 17.12 -0.77 14.44
C SER A 85 18.23 -0.36 15.39
N GLN A 86 18.01 0.69 16.20
CA GLN A 86 18.91 0.97 17.31
C GLN A 86 18.80 -0.20 18.28
N GLU A 87 19.73 -1.15 18.15
CA GLU A 87 20.00 -2.15 19.16
C GLU A 87 20.32 -1.38 20.45
N THR A 88 19.40 -1.46 21.41
CA THR A 88 19.50 -0.72 22.67
C THR A 88 20.75 -1.19 23.39
N GLN A 89 21.77 -0.33 23.40
CA GLN A 89 22.89 -0.39 24.31
C GLN A 89 22.36 -0.14 25.72
N ALA A 90 21.95 -1.21 26.41
CA ALA A 90 21.81 -1.20 27.86
C ALA A 90 23.17 -1.57 28.45
N GLU A 91 23.99 -0.54 28.66
CA GLU A 91 25.20 -0.61 29.48
C GLU A 91 24.85 -0.97 30.93
N GLU A 92 25.60 -1.96 31.44
CA GLU A 92 26.22 -1.98 32.76
C GLU A 92 25.36 -1.67 33.99
N ARG A 93 24.99 -2.70 34.78
CA ARG A 93 25.16 -2.74 36.27
C ARG A 93 25.12 -4.19 36.77
N THR A 94 26.24 -4.72 37.26
CA THR A 94 26.45 -5.48 38.52
C THR A 94 27.90 -5.99 38.48
N SER A 95 28.86 -5.22 39.00
CA SER A 95 29.36 -5.29 40.39
C SER A 95 30.25 -6.52 40.64
N GLY A 96 31.53 -6.22 40.88
CA GLY A 96 32.46 -6.88 41.81
C GLY A 96 32.53 -8.41 41.85
N VAL A 97 33.71 -8.95 41.54
CA VAL A 97 34.69 -9.50 42.51
C VAL A 97 36.04 -9.59 41.82
#